data_AF-A0A660T712-F1
#
_entry.id   AF-A0A660T712-F1
#
_cell.length_a   1.000
_cell.length_b   1.000
_cell.length_c   1.000
_cell.angle_alpha   90.00
_cell.angle_beta   90.00
_cell.angle_gamma   90.00
#
_symmetry.space_group_name_H-M   'P 1'
#
loop_
_entity.id
_entity.type
_entity.pdbx_description
1 polymer ?
#
loop_
_entity_poly.entity_id
_entity_poly.type
_entity_poly.pdbx_seq_one_letter_code
_entity_poly.pdbx_strand_id
1 'polypeptide(L)'
;MPVYDKFFSSVAKSIKASEIREILAIIRERKDVISLAGGIPDPQTFPREELAEFAKKMIIEMGNQALQYSETKGILEVREMLSHFLLESRGISVDAENIIITTGSQQGLDLLARAFLDPGDIVIT
;
A
#
# COMPACT_ATOMS: atom_id res chain seq x y z
N MET A 1 -22.00 22.41 -11.80
CA MET A 1 -20.60 21.95 -11.86
C MET A 1 -19.75 22.88 -11.04
N PRO A 2 -18.91 22.40 -10.11
CA PRO A 2 -18.13 23.27 -9.24
C PRO A 2 -17.20 24.17 -10.08
N VAL A 3 -17.00 25.41 -9.62
CA VAL A 3 -16.24 26.48 -10.29
C VAL A 3 -14.76 26.11 -10.59
N TYR A 4 -14.27 25.02 -10.00
CA TYR A 4 -12.87 24.60 -10.05
C TYR A 4 -12.54 23.53 -11.10
N ASP A 5 -13.53 22.90 -11.74
CA ASP A 5 -13.31 21.78 -12.68
C ASP A 5 -12.37 22.15 -13.85
N LYS A 6 -12.35 23.44 -14.23
CA LYS A 6 -11.49 23.97 -15.29
C LYS A 6 -9.99 23.87 -14.97
N PHE A 7 -9.62 23.80 -13.69
CA PHE A 7 -8.23 23.74 -13.25
C PHE A 7 -7.67 22.31 -13.16
N PHE A 8 -8.54 21.29 -13.23
CA PHE A 8 -8.08 19.90 -13.17
C PHE A 8 -7.34 19.50 -14.45
N SER A 9 -6.22 18.80 -14.24
CA SER A 9 -5.47 18.15 -15.31
C SER A 9 -6.30 17.05 -15.98
N SER A 10 -5.88 16.61 -17.18
CA SER A 10 -6.49 15.47 -17.86
C SER A 10 -6.48 14.20 -16.99
N VAL A 11 -5.38 13.97 -16.25
CA VAL A 11 -5.25 12.87 -15.29
C VAL A 11 -6.28 12.99 -14.17
N ALA A 12 -6.41 14.16 -13.55
CA ALA A 12 -7.38 14.35 -12.47
C ALA A 12 -8.83 14.13 -12.95
N LYS A 13 -9.14 14.52 -14.20
CA LYS A 13 -10.45 14.31 -14.82
C LYS A 13 -10.75 12.84 -15.18
N SER A 14 -9.73 12.00 -15.32
CA SER A 14 -9.92 10.57 -15.62
C SER A 14 -10.05 9.68 -14.38
N ILE A 15 -9.67 10.19 -13.19
CA ILE A 15 -9.81 9.48 -11.92
C ILE A 15 -11.29 9.25 -11.62
N LYS A 16 -11.64 7.99 -11.30
CA LYS A 16 -12.99 7.58 -10.88
C LYS A 16 -12.99 7.18 -9.41
N ALA A 17 -14.10 7.44 -8.72
CA ALA A 17 -14.33 6.88 -7.41
C ALA A 17 -14.49 5.35 -7.49
N SER A 18 -14.13 4.65 -6.42
CA SER A 18 -14.31 3.19 -6.33
C SER A 18 -15.78 2.86 -6.06
N GLU A 19 -16.44 2.23 -7.03
CA GLU A 19 -17.83 1.75 -6.90
C GLU A 19 -17.97 0.71 -5.77
N ILE A 20 -16.94 -0.11 -5.56
CA ILE A 20 -16.88 -1.08 -4.43
C ILE A 20 -16.98 -0.35 -3.09
N ARG A 21 -16.29 0.79 -2.94
CA ARG A 21 -16.34 1.58 -1.71
C ARG A 21 -17.74 2.13 -1.44
N GLU A 22 -18.45 2.56 -2.48
CA GLU A 22 -19.82 3.06 -2.36
C GLU A 22 -20.79 1.95 -1.95
N ILE A 23 -20.71 0.78 -2.58
CA ILE A 23 -21.54 -0.38 -2.23
C ILE A 23 -21.28 -0.85 -0.80
N LEU A 24 -20.02 -0.94 -0.39
CA LEU A 24 -19.66 -1.34 0.98
C LEU A 24 -20.15 -0.35 2.03
N ALA A 25 -20.21 0.95 1.71
CA ALA A 25 -20.76 1.96 2.62
C ALA A 25 -22.26 1.72 2.87
N ILE A 26 -23.02 1.43 1.80
CA ILE A 26 -24.46 1.13 1.90
C ILE A 26 -24.71 -0.15 2.69
N ILE A 27 -23.94 -1.22 2.42
CA ILE A 27 -24.11 -2.51 3.11
C ILE A 27 -23.83 -2.39 4.61
N ARG A 28 -22.88 -1.55 5.03
CA ARG A 28 -22.57 -1.33 6.46
C ARG A 28 -23.75 -0.78 7.26
N GLU A 29 -24.69 -0.08 6.62
CA GLU A 29 -25.88 0.48 7.29
C GLU A 29 -27.04 -0.53 7.37
N ARG A 30 -26.96 -1.65 6.63
CA ARG A 30 -28.00 -2.68 6.55
C ARG A 30 -27.72 -3.83 7.52
N LYS A 31 -28.58 -3.98 8.53
CA LYS A 31 -28.47 -5.07 9.53
C LYS A 31 -29.06 -6.41 9.06
N ASP A 32 -29.82 -6.39 7.96
CA ASP A 32 -30.50 -7.54 7.37
C ASP A 32 -29.66 -8.25 6.29
N VAL A 33 -28.42 -7.82 6.08
CA VAL A 33 -27.54 -8.31 5.01
C VAL A 33 -26.26 -8.91 5.60
N ILE A 34 -25.90 -10.11 5.15
CA ILE A 34 -24.58 -10.70 5.38
C ILE A 34 -23.67 -10.28 4.23
N SER A 35 -22.63 -9.48 4.51
CA SER A 35 -21.69 -9.01 3.49
C SER A 35 -20.58 -10.03 3.24
N LEU A 36 -20.50 -10.53 2.00
CA LEU A 36 -19.36 -11.33 1.51
C LEU A 36 -18.47 -10.56 0.53
N ALA A 37 -18.73 -9.26 0.36
CA ALA A 37 -18.06 -8.40 -0.63
C ALA A 37 -16.78 -7.72 -0.10
N GLY A 38 -16.52 -7.82 1.21
CA GLY A 38 -15.36 -7.18 1.84
C GLY A 38 -14.06 -7.88 1.48
N GLY A 39 -13.08 -7.12 0.99
CA GLY A 39 -11.70 -7.57 0.77
C GLY A 39 -10.73 -7.15 1.89
N ILE A 40 -11.23 -6.96 3.11
CA ILE A 40 -10.43 -6.51 4.26
C ILE A 40 -10.23 -7.67 5.25
N PRO A 41 -9.04 -7.85 5.82
CA PRO A 41 -8.79 -8.88 6.82
C PRO A 41 -9.58 -8.61 8.11
N ASP A 42 -9.87 -9.69 8.84
CA ASP A 42 -10.54 -9.60 10.15
C ASP A 42 -9.61 -8.93 11.18
N PRO A 43 -10.01 -7.79 11.78
CA PRO A 43 -9.19 -7.13 12.80
C PRO A 43 -8.85 -8.00 14.02
N GLN A 44 -9.61 -9.07 14.29
CA GLN A 44 -9.33 -9.99 15.39
C GLN A 44 -8.09 -10.86 15.14
N THR A 45 -7.64 -11.00 13.88
CA THR A 45 -6.43 -11.77 13.55
C THR A 45 -5.15 -10.94 13.65
N PHE A 46 -5.24 -9.66 14.00
CA PHE A 46 -4.07 -8.81 14.12
C PHE A 46 -3.33 -9.09 15.43
N PRO A 47 -2.00 -9.26 15.42
CA PRO A 47 -1.20 -9.46 16.63
C PRO A 47 -0.99 -8.12 17.36
N ARG A 48 -2.06 -7.60 17.98
CA ARG A 48 -2.12 -6.22 18.48
C ARG A 48 -1.13 -5.97 19.62
N GLU A 49 -1.00 -6.94 20.52
CA GLU A 49 -0.12 -6.87 21.69
C GLU A 49 1.35 -6.81 21.26
N GLU A 50 1.74 -7.70 20.35
CA GLU A 50 3.11 -7.78 19.81
C GLU A 50 3.46 -6.50 19.02
N LEU A 51 2.56 -6.02 18.16
CA LEU A 51 2.76 -4.78 17.41
C LEU A 51 2.93 -3.57 18.33
N ALA A 52 2.14 -3.49 19.41
CA ALA A 52 2.25 -2.41 20.39
C ALA A 52 3.59 -2.47 21.16
N GLU A 53 4.02 -3.66 21.55
CA GLU A 53 5.30 -3.86 22.22
C GLU A 53 6.48 -3.47 21.32
N PHE A 54 6.49 -3.92 20.06
CA PHE A 54 7.54 -3.57 19.10
C PHE A 54 7.57 -2.08 18.79
N ALA A 55 6.40 -1.45 18.59
CA ALA A 55 6.33 -0.01 18.36
C ALA A 55 6.90 0.79 19.54
N LYS A 56 6.52 0.42 20.77
CA LYS A 56 7.05 1.05 21.99
C LYS A 56 8.56 0.87 22.09
N LYS A 57 9.05 -0.35 21.90
CA LYS A 57 10.47 -0.67 21.98
C LYS A 57 11.28 0.12 20.96
N MET A 58 10.83 0.14 19.71
CA MET A 58 11.47 0.88 18.61
C MET A 58 11.59 2.38 18.92
N ILE A 59 10.53 2.99 19.44
CA ILE A 59 10.53 4.42 19.77
C ILE A 59 11.50 4.72 20.93
N ILE A 60 11.52 3.88 21.96
CA ILE A 60 12.38 4.10 23.15
C ILE A 60 13.85 3.83 22.84
N GLU A 61 14.15 2.75 22.12
CA GLU A 61 15.53 2.28 21.92
C GLU A 61 16.17 2.86 20.65
N MET A 62 15.37 3.10 19.60
CA MET A 62 15.86 3.49 18.27
C MET A 62 15.23 4.80 17.77
N GLY A 63 14.60 5.59 18.64
CA GLY A 63 13.79 6.76 18.27
C GLY A 63 14.49 7.76 17.33
N ASN A 64 15.79 8.00 17.51
CA ASN A 64 16.55 8.90 16.63
C ASN A 64 16.59 8.43 15.17
N GLN A 65 16.65 7.12 14.93
CA GLN A 65 16.63 6.53 13.60
C GLN A 65 15.20 6.33 13.12
N ALA A 66 14.34 5.78 13.98
CA ALA A 66 12.96 5.42 13.66
C ALA A 66 12.05 6.62 13.35
N LEU A 67 12.33 7.79 13.92
CA LEU A 67 11.52 9.01 13.75
C LEU A 67 12.16 10.04 12.80
N GLN A 68 13.33 9.74 12.24
CA GLN A 68 14.01 10.61 11.28
C GLN A 68 13.74 10.15 9.84
N TYR A 69 14.00 11.02 8.88
CA TYR A 69 14.02 10.64 7.47
C TYR A 69 14.96 9.44 7.22
N SER A 70 14.47 8.50 6.42
CA SER A 70 15.21 7.33 5.95
C SER A 70 15.58 7.45 4.47
N GLU A 71 16.33 6.49 3.96
CA GLU A 71 16.57 6.35 2.53
C GLU A 71 15.27 6.17 1.73
N THR A 72 15.23 6.72 0.52
CA THR A 72 14.08 6.61 -0.38
C THR A 72 13.76 5.16 -0.76
N LYS A 73 14.77 4.29 -0.86
CA LYS A 73 14.56 2.85 -1.13
C LYS A 73 13.92 2.11 0.06
N GLY A 74 13.94 2.72 1.24
CA GLY A 74 13.62 2.07 2.51
C GLY A 74 14.87 1.54 3.23
N ILE A 75 14.70 1.26 4.51
CA ILE A 75 15.73 0.79 5.44
C ILE A 75 16.42 -0.47 4.88
N LEU A 76 17.75 -0.47 4.80
CA LEU A 76 18.52 -1.55 4.19
C LEU A 76 18.27 -2.91 4.86
N GLU A 77 18.26 -2.94 6.19
CA GLU A 77 18.05 -4.14 6.99
C GLU A 77 16.67 -4.78 6.71
N VAL A 78 15.65 -3.96 6.42
CA VAL A 78 14.33 -4.45 6.00
C VAL A 78 14.39 -5.04 4.60
N ARG A 79 15.13 -4.43 3.67
CA ARG A 79 15.32 -4.94 2.31
C ARG A 79 16.09 -6.27 2.29
N GLU A 80 17.13 -6.41 3.11
CA GLU A 80 17.88 -7.67 3.26
C GLU A 80 17.01 -8.78 3.84
N MET A 81 16.23 -8.48 4.89
CA MET A 81 15.27 -9.42 5.46
C MET A 81 14.24 -9.88 4.41
N LEU A 82 13.72 -8.95 3.60
CA LEU A 82 12.77 -9.29 2.53
C LEU A 82 13.40 -10.15 1.43
N SER A 83 14.65 -9.90 1.05
CA SER A 83 15.40 -10.75 0.11
C SER A 83 15.44 -12.20 0.59
N HIS A 84 15.82 -12.43 1.86
CA HIS A 84 15.82 -13.76 2.46
C HIS A 84 14.43 -14.36 2.55
N PHE A 85 13.44 -13.59 3.01
CA PHE A 85 12.05 -14.04 3.11
C PHE A 85 11.48 -14.49 1.76
N LEU A 86 11.77 -13.76 0.68
CA LEU A 86 11.31 -14.09 -0.67
C LEU A 86 11.98 -15.36 -1.21
N LEU A 87 13.25 -15.58 -0.89
CA LEU A 87 13.94 -16.83 -1.23
C LEU A 87 13.32 -18.03 -0.50
N GLU A 88 13.11 -17.92 0.81
CA GLU A 88 12.58 -19.02 1.63
C GLU A 88 11.11 -19.32 1.34
N SER A 89 10.27 -18.29 1.26
CA SER A 89 8.82 -18.46 1.12
C SER A 89 8.35 -18.69 -0.31
N ARG A 90 9.12 -18.22 -1.31
CA ARG A 90 8.68 -18.19 -2.72
C ARG A 90 9.74 -18.65 -3.71
N GLY A 91 10.96 -18.99 -3.28
CA GLY A 91 12.06 -19.37 -4.17
C GLY A 91 12.59 -18.24 -5.05
N ILE A 92 12.31 -16.98 -4.69
CA ILE A 92 12.72 -15.81 -5.48
C ILE A 92 14.07 -15.32 -4.97
N SER A 93 15.11 -15.46 -5.79
CA SER A 93 16.43 -14.89 -5.54
C SER A 93 16.50 -13.45 -6.05
N VAL A 94 16.67 -12.48 -5.14
CA VAL A 94 16.75 -11.05 -5.46
C VAL A 94 17.64 -10.32 -4.45
N ASP A 95 18.54 -9.47 -4.93
CA ASP A 95 19.37 -8.66 -4.03
C ASP A 95 18.58 -7.51 -3.40
N ALA A 96 18.93 -7.12 -2.17
CA ALA A 96 18.31 -5.99 -1.47
C ALA A 96 18.35 -4.68 -2.26
N GLU A 97 19.33 -4.50 -3.15
CA GLU A 97 19.45 -3.32 -4.03
C GLU A 97 18.36 -3.21 -5.10
N ASN A 98 17.72 -4.34 -5.42
CA ASN A 98 16.59 -4.44 -6.35
C ASN A 98 15.23 -4.41 -5.64
N ILE A 99 15.21 -4.14 -4.33
CA ILE A 99 14.00 -4.00 -3.53
C ILE A 99 13.79 -2.52 -3.18
N ILE A 100 12.56 -2.03 -3.37
CA ILE A 100 12.11 -0.73 -2.89
C ILE A 100 10.89 -0.91 -1.99
N ILE A 101 10.92 -0.30 -0.81
CA ILE A 101 9.78 -0.29 0.11
C ILE A 101 8.77 0.75 -0.36
N THR A 102 7.51 0.35 -0.46
CA THR A 102 6.38 1.21 -0.82
C THR A 102 5.35 1.23 0.30
N THR A 103 4.42 2.18 0.28
CA THR A 103 3.29 2.29 1.22
C THR A 103 2.19 1.23 0.96
N GLY A 104 2.45 0.26 0.08
CA GLY A 104 1.56 -0.81 -0.32
C GLY A 104 1.56 -0.99 -1.84
N SER A 105 0.93 -2.08 -2.30
CA SER A 105 0.87 -2.44 -3.72
C SER A 105 0.30 -1.32 -4.60
N GLN A 106 -0.60 -0.49 -4.07
CA GLN A 106 -1.20 0.61 -4.82
C GLN A 106 -0.18 1.69 -5.22
N GLN A 107 0.77 2.03 -4.34
CA GLN A 107 1.86 2.94 -4.70
C GLN A 107 2.83 2.26 -5.69
N GLY A 108 3.09 0.96 -5.53
CA GLY A 108 3.88 0.19 -6.49
C GLY A 108 3.30 0.30 -7.91
N LEU A 109 1.98 0.12 -8.06
CA LEU A 109 1.29 0.27 -9.35
C LEU A 109 1.35 1.70 -9.90
N ASP A 110 1.18 2.73 -9.06
CA ASP A 110 1.31 4.13 -9.49
C ASP A 110 2.72 4.44 -9.99
N LEU A 111 3.77 3.99 -9.29
CA LEU A 111 5.16 4.17 -9.70
C LEU A 111 5.46 3.44 -11.02
N LEU A 112 4.99 2.19 -11.17
CA LEU A 112 5.13 1.45 -12.43
C LEU A 112 4.43 2.16 -13.59
N ALA A 113 3.19 2.62 -13.38
CA ALA A 113 2.45 3.35 -14.40
C ALA A 113 3.18 4.63 -14.82
N ARG A 114 3.70 5.41 -13.86
CA ARG A 114 4.46 6.64 -14.14
C ARG A 114 5.78 6.40 -14.84
N ALA A 115 6.44 5.27 -14.55
CA ALA A 115 7.74 4.97 -15.11
C ALA A 115 7.68 4.36 -16.52
N PHE A 116 6.60 3.63 -16.84
CA PHE A 116 6.53 2.79 -18.03
C PHE A 116 5.39 3.11 -19.00
N LEU A 117 4.38 3.90 -18.63
CA LEU A 117 3.19 4.10 -19.46
C LEU A 117 3.04 5.53 -19.95
N ASP A 118 2.91 5.67 -21.27
CA ASP A 118 2.44 6.86 -21.95
C ASP A 118 1.00 6.69 -22.47
N PRO A 119 0.25 7.79 -22.73
CA PRO A 119 -1.07 7.71 -23.32
C PRO A 119 -1.07 6.98 -24.67
N GLY A 120 -1.82 5.88 -24.75
CA GLY A 120 -1.92 5.03 -25.95
C GLY A 120 -1.21 3.69 -25.79
N ASP A 121 -0.39 3.51 -24.76
CA ASP A 121 0.25 2.24 -24.46
C ASP A 121 -0.77 1.17 -24.05
N ILE A 122 -0.44 -0.08 -24.39
CA ILE A 122 -1.29 -1.24 -24.11
C ILE A 122 -0.76 -1.96 -22.88
N VAL A 123 -1.61 -2.13 -21.88
CA VAL A 123 -1.36 -2.94 -20.69
C VAL A 123 -2.17 -4.23 -20.79
N ILE A 124 -1.52 -5.37 -20.56
CA ILE A 124 -2.18 -6.69 -20.45
C ILE A 124 -2.50 -6.93 -18.97
N THR A 125 -3.76 -7.28 -18.66
CA THR A 125 -4.27 -7.47 -17.29
C THR A 125 -4.98 -8.80 -17.14
#